data_AF-A0A2W6V427-F1
#
_entry.id   AF-A0A2W6V427-F1
#
_cell.length_a   1.000
_cell.length_b   1.000
_cell.length_c   1.000
_cell.angle_alpha   90.00
_cell.angle_beta   90.00
_cell.angle_gamma   90.00
#
_symmetry.space_group_name_H-M   'P 1'
#
loop_
_entity.id
_entity.type
_entity.pdbx_description
1 polymer ?
#
loop_
_entity_poly.entity_id
_entity_poly.type
_entity_poly.pdbx_seq_one_letter_code
_entity_poly.pdbx_strand_id
1 'polypeptide(L)'
;MKQNVRNKVPAPVTHGGVPAVRINAEAQLRRSVLSTLLWENQYYENGQTIAQRIKELASQVDPVKVAALAVEAREVQKLRHVPLLLAAALAPRGGALVGDTIARVIQRADELAEFLAIYWGMQEAPKGKGSLRPSPLSKQVKRGLAQAFIKFDGYQLAKYNRDEAIKLRDVLFLTHAKPKDEAQAQLWKQLVDGTLASADTWEVALSAGKDKATEWTRLLSEGKLGYLALLRNLRGMEQAGVSKALVEQAILARKGADKVLPFRFIAAAK
;
A
#
# COMPACT_ATOMS: atom_id res chain seq x y z
N MET A 1 -14.41 -23.37 -52.59
CA MET A 1 -14.96 -23.91 -51.32
C MET A 1 -14.11 -23.38 -50.17
N LYS A 2 -14.57 -22.40 -49.38
CA LYS A 2 -13.83 -21.96 -48.18
C LYS A 2 -14.14 -22.96 -47.06
N GLN A 3 -13.18 -23.80 -46.72
CA GLN A 3 -13.34 -24.73 -45.59
C GLN A 3 -13.32 -23.90 -44.29
N ASN A 4 -14.42 -23.91 -43.55
CA ASN A 4 -14.49 -23.40 -42.18
C ASN A 4 -13.70 -24.33 -41.26
N VAL A 5 -12.36 -24.26 -41.31
CA VAL A 5 -11.50 -24.97 -40.37
C VAL A 5 -11.55 -24.22 -39.06
N ARG A 6 -12.12 -24.85 -38.02
CA ARG A 6 -12.14 -24.31 -36.66
C ARG A 6 -10.70 -24.07 -36.22
N ASN A 7 -10.33 -22.80 -36.03
CA ASN A 7 -8.98 -22.41 -35.65
C ASN A 7 -8.66 -23.02 -34.27
N LYS A 8 -7.86 -24.10 -34.23
CA LYS A 8 -7.48 -24.78 -32.99
C LYS A 8 -6.41 -23.94 -32.31
N VAL A 9 -6.82 -23.12 -31.34
CA VAL A 9 -5.86 -22.42 -30.48
C VAL A 9 -5.10 -23.47 -29.65
N PRO A 10 -3.76 -23.49 -29.65
CA PRO A 10 -2.98 -24.45 -28.88
C PRO A 10 -3.37 -24.43 -27.39
N ALA A 11 -3.38 -25.62 -26.78
CA ALA A 11 -3.57 -25.75 -25.34
C ALA A 11 -2.46 -24.96 -24.61
N PRO A 12 -2.77 -24.19 -23.56
CA PRO A 12 -1.73 -23.49 -22.84
C PRO A 12 -0.84 -24.53 -22.15
N VAL A 13 0.43 -24.18 -21.98
CA VAL A 13 1.39 -24.96 -21.19
C VAL A 13 1.89 -24.09 -20.05
N THR A 14 2.27 -24.72 -18.94
CA THR A 14 3.03 -24.06 -17.88
C THR A 14 4.43 -23.68 -18.37
N HIS A 15 5.16 -22.87 -17.59
CA HIS A 15 6.59 -22.59 -17.81
C HIS A 15 7.45 -23.87 -17.83
N GLY A 16 7.03 -24.94 -17.15
CA GLY A 16 7.70 -26.25 -17.15
C GLY A 16 7.28 -27.16 -18.31
N GLY A 17 6.53 -26.66 -19.29
CA GLY A 17 6.17 -27.40 -20.50
C GLY A 17 4.98 -28.37 -20.38
N VAL A 18 4.41 -28.55 -19.18
CA VAL A 18 3.24 -29.43 -18.99
C VAL A 18 1.91 -28.76 -19.38
N PRO A 19 0.91 -29.51 -19.86
CA PRO A 19 -0.41 -28.98 -20.22
C PRO A 19 -1.08 -28.21 -19.07
N ALA A 20 -1.71 -27.08 -19.40
CA ALA A 20 -2.44 -26.23 -18.47
C ALA A 20 -3.89 -26.00 -18.93
N VAL A 21 -4.71 -25.42 -18.04
CA VAL A 21 -6.11 -25.08 -18.31
C VAL A 21 -6.27 -23.57 -18.43
N ARG A 22 -7.00 -23.11 -19.46
CA ARG A 22 -7.39 -21.70 -19.58
C ARG A 22 -8.51 -21.40 -18.59
N ILE A 23 -8.26 -20.46 -17.70
CA ILE A 23 -9.29 -19.88 -16.83
C ILE A 23 -9.72 -18.51 -17.40
N ASN A 24 -10.90 -18.02 -17.04
CA ASN A 24 -11.41 -16.74 -17.55
C ASN A 24 -10.59 -15.54 -17.02
N ALA A 25 -10.74 -14.37 -17.64
CA ALA A 25 -9.95 -13.18 -17.31
C ALA A 25 -10.07 -12.76 -15.83
N GLU A 26 -11.26 -12.89 -15.24
CA GLU A 26 -11.51 -12.60 -13.83
C GLU A 26 -10.72 -13.52 -12.89
N ALA A 27 -10.75 -14.83 -13.15
CA ALA A 27 -9.99 -15.81 -12.38
C ALA A 27 -8.48 -15.62 -12.56
N GLN A 28 -8.02 -15.27 -13.76
CA GLN A 28 -6.61 -14.95 -14.02
C GLN A 28 -6.18 -13.70 -13.27
N LEU A 29 -7.03 -12.66 -13.25
CA LEU A 29 -6.77 -11.42 -12.53
C LEU A 29 -6.66 -11.69 -11.04
N ARG A 30 -7.66 -12.38 -10.46
CA ARG A 30 -7.67 -12.76 -9.05
C ARG A 30 -6.40 -13.53 -8.67
N ARG A 31 -6.03 -14.55 -9.45
CA ARG A 31 -4.81 -15.33 -9.20
C ARG A 31 -3.58 -14.43 -9.22
N SER A 32 -3.42 -13.61 -10.26
CA SER A 32 -2.25 -12.73 -10.42
C SER A 32 -2.14 -11.69 -9.30
N VAL A 33 -3.26 -11.16 -8.82
CA VAL A 33 -3.30 -10.14 -7.77
C VAL A 33 -2.98 -10.76 -6.40
N LEU A 34 -3.58 -11.90 -6.07
CA LEU A 34 -3.48 -12.49 -4.74
C LEU A 34 -2.20 -13.29 -4.51
N SER A 35 -1.48 -13.66 -5.58
CA SER A 35 -0.23 -14.42 -5.50
C SER A 35 1.03 -13.57 -5.72
N THR A 36 0.94 -12.24 -5.68
CA THR A 36 2.09 -11.36 -5.96
C THR A 36 2.37 -10.38 -4.84
N LEU A 37 3.65 -10.17 -4.59
CA LEU A 37 4.17 -8.92 -4.05
C LEU A 37 4.56 -8.06 -5.25
N LEU A 38 3.87 -6.94 -5.47
CA LEU A 38 3.99 -6.19 -6.73
C LEU A 38 5.44 -5.76 -6.98
N TRP A 39 5.89 -5.92 -8.23
CA TRP A 39 7.25 -5.67 -8.72
C TRP A 39 8.35 -6.61 -8.22
N GLU A 40 8.04 -7.58 -7.36
CA GLU A 40 9.00 -8.62 -7.00
C GLU A 40 9.06 -9.72 -8.06
N ASN A 41 10.26 -10.26 -8.28
CA ASN A 41 10.45 -11.41 -9.15
C ASN A 41 9.97 -12.69 -8.45
N GLN A 42 9.26 -13.51 -9.20
CA GLN A 42 8.91 -14.88 -8.84
C GLN A 42 9.85 -15.85 -9.55
N TYR A 43 9.77 -17.14 -9.21
CA TYR A 43 10.65 -18.16 -9.76
C TYR A 43 10.63 -18.21 -11.32
N TYR A 44 9.45 -18.06 -11.92
CA TYR A 44 9.28 -18.15 -13.38
C TYR A 44 9.03 -16.81 -14.08
N GLU A 45 8.68 -15.76 -13.33
CA GLU A 45 8.18 -14.51 -13.90
C GLU A 45 8.75 -13.30 -13.17
N ASN A 46 9.11 -12.26 -13.91
CA ASN A 46 9.55 -11.02 -13.29
C ASN A 46 8.35 -10.13 -12.88
N GLY A 47 8.58 -9.23 -11.93
CA GLY A 47 7.53 -8.37 -11.40
C GLY A 47 6.92 -7.39 -12.39
N GLN A 48 7.65 -6.97 -13.44
CA GLN A 48 7.15 -6.05 -14.46
C GLN A 48 6.12 -6.74 -15.36
N THR A 49 6.41 -7.98 -15.79
CA THR A 49 5.50 -8.82 -16.57
C THR A 49 4.21 -9.10 -15.79
N ILE A 50 4.31 -9.38 -14.48
CA ILE A 50 3.15 -9.58 -13.61
C ILE A 50 2.30 -8.30 -13.53
N ALA A 51 2.92 -7.14 -13.31
CA ALA A 51 2.22 -5.86 -13.24
C ALA A 51 1.50 -5.53 -14.55
N GLN A 52 2.15 -5.76 -15.69
CA GLN A 52 1.56 -5.56 -17.01
C GLN A 52 0.38 -6.51 -17.25
N ARG A 53 0.52 -7.79 -16.91
CA ARG A 53 -0.60 -8.76 -16.98
C ARG A 53 -1.79 -8.32 -16.13
N ILE A 54 -1.56 -7.84 -14.92
CA ILE A 54 -2.63 -7.34 -14.03
C ILE A 54 -3.37 -6.17 -14.69
N LYS A 55 -2.64 -5.20 -15.25
CA LYS A 55 -3.21 -4.06 -15.98
C LYS A 55 -4.08 -4.52 -17.15
N GLU A 56 -3.57 -5.43 -17.97
CA GLU A 56 -4.28 -5.95 -19.14
C GLU A 56 -5.54 -6.72 -18.76
N LEU A 57 -5.46 -7.61 -17.76
CA LEU A 57 -6.59 -8.39 -17.29
C LEU A 57 -7.65 -7.49 -16.63
N ALA A 58 -7.24 -6.49 -15.86
CA ALA A 58 -8.18 -5.52 -15.27
C ALA A 58 -8.98 -4.77 -16.36
N SER A 59 -8.39 -4.54 -17.53
CA SER A 59 -9.09 -3.92 -18.67
C SER A 59 -10.13 -4.84 -19.33
N GLN A 60 -10.13 -6.14 -19.03
CA GLN A 60 -11.04 -7.14 -19.59
C GLN A 60 -12.13 -7.58 -18.60
N VAL A 61 -12.01 -7.19 -17.33
CA VAL A 61 -12.94 -7.56 -16.27
C VAL A 61 -13.90 -6.41 -15.98
N ASP A 62 -15.10 -6.75 -15.51
CA ASP A 62 -16.11 -5.78 -15.08
C ASP A 62 -15.53 -4.84 -13.98
N PRO A 63 -15.72 -3.50 -14.10
CA PRO A 63 -15.19 -2.55 -13.13
C PRO A 63 -15.57 -2.84 -11.67
N VAL A 64 -16.80 -3.31 -11.42
CA VAL A 64 -17.29 -3.63 -10.06
C VAL A 64 -16.50 -4.78 -9.47
N LYS A 65 -16.16 -5.79 -10.29
CA LYS A 65 -15.35 -6.93 -9.86
C LYS A 65 -13.90 -6.54 -9.62
N VAL A 66 -13.31 -5.69 -10.46
CA VAL A 66 -11.96 -5.16 -10.25
C VAL A 66 -11.90 -4.33 -8.96
N ALA A 67 -12.90 -3.47 -8.72
CA ALA A 67 -13.01 -2.66 -7.51
C ALA A 67 -13.14 -3.53 -6.25
N ALA A 68 -14.02 -4.54 -6.28
CA ALA A 68 -14.18 -5.49 -5.19
C ALA A 68 -12.89 -6.24 -4.89
N LEU A 69 -12.16 -6.69 -5.93
CA LEU A 69 -10.87 -7.36 -5.77
C LEU A 69 -9.80 -6.44 -5.18
N ALA A 70 -9.76 -5.17 -5.58
CA ALA A 70 -8.81 -4.19 -5.02
C ALA A 70 -9.07 -3.99 -3.52
N VAL A 71 -10.34 -3.85 -3.14
CA VAL A 71 -10.76 -3.73 -1.74
C VAL A 71 -10.43 -4.99 -0.96
N GLU A 72 -10.73 -6.19 -1.48
CA GLU A 72 -10.41 -7.46 -0.81
C GLU A 72 -8.90 -7.63 -0.62
N ALA A 73 -8.12 -7.41 -1.68
CA ALA A 73 -6.67 -7.49 -1.63
C ALA A 73 -6.10 -6.56 -0.55
N ARG A 74 -6.72 -5.39 -0.34
CA ARG A 74 -6.32 -4.45 0.69
C ARG A 74 -6.79 -4.82 2.09
N GLU A 75 -8.09 -5.05 2.26
CA GLU A 75 -8.74 -5.15 3.56
C GLU A 75 -8.67 -6.56 4.15
N VAL A 76 -8.71 -7.59 3.31
CA VAL A 76 -8.66 -8.99 3.74
C VAL A 76 -7.23 -9.51 3.67
N GLN A 77 -6.62 -9.40 2.49
CA GLN A 77 -5.29 -9.99 2.22
C GLN A 77 -4.13 -9.11 2.69
N LYS A 78 -4.42 -7.85 3.09
CA LYS A 78 -3.46 -6.87 3.61
C LYS A 78 -2.30 -6.56 2.64
N LEU A 79 -2.53 -6.71 1.33
CA LEU A 79 -1.57 -6.35 0.30
C LEU A 79 -1.47 -4.83 0.15
N ARG A 80 -0.27 -4.34 -0.16
CA ARG A 80 0.02 -2.90 -0.18
C ARG A 80 -0.14 -2.27 -1.57
N HIS A 81 0.74 -2.64 -2.50
CA HIS A 81 0.87 -1.94 -3.78
C HIS A 81 -0.08 -2.47 -4.87
N VAL A 82 -0.35 -3.78 -4.92
CA VAL A 82 -1.22 -4.33 -5.96
C VAL A 82 -2.66 -3.79 -5.91
N PRO A 83 -3.28 -3.50 -4.75
CA PRO A 83 -4.57 -2.80 -4.72
C PRO A 83 -4.51 -1.40 -5.34
N LEU A 84 -3.41 -0.67 -5.15
CA LEU A 84 -3.21 0.66 -5.76
C LEU A 84 -3.11 0.54 -7.28
N LEU A 85 -2.42 -0.48 -7.79
CA LEU A 85 -2.35 -0.76 -9.22
C LEU A 85 -3.74 -1.05 -9.81
N LEU A 86 -4.57 -1.85 -9.14
CA LEU A 86 -5.94 -2.10 -9.58
C LEU A 86 -6.80 -0.83 -9.57
N ALA A 87 -6.70 -0.03 -8.51
CA ALA A 87 -7.41 1.25 -8.41
C ALA A 87 -6.97 2.24 -9.50
N ALA A 88 -5.67 2.25 -9.86
CA ALA A 88 -5.15 3.05 -10.96
C ALA A 88 -5.60 2.52 -12.33
N ALA A 89 -5.64 1.19 -12.52
CA ALA A 89 -6.16 0.55 -13.73
C ALA A 89 -7.65 0.83 -13.98
N LEU A 90 -8.41 1.08 -12.91
CA LEU A 90 -9.81 1.49 -12.98
C LEU A 90 -10.01 2.95 -13.41
N ALA A 91 -9.00 3.81 -13.25
CA ALA A 91 -9.14 5.25 -13.46
C ALA A 91 -9.70 5.65 -14.84
N PRO A 92 -9.35 5.00 -15.97
CA PRO A 92 -9.92 5.30 -17.28
C PRO A 92 -11.42 5.01 -17.40
N ARG A 93 -11.99 4.15 -16.53
CA ARG A 93 -13.42 3.78 -16.56
C ARG A 93 -14.34 4.88 -16.02
N GLY A 94 -13.82 5.77 -15.19
CA GLY A 94 -14.61 6.85 -14.58
C GLY A 94 -15.74 6.36 -13.66
N GLY A 95 -16.64 7.27 -13.29
CA GLY A 95 -17.74 6.98 -12.35
C GLY A 95 -17.33 7.00 -10.87
N ALA A 96 -18.32 7.14 -9.98
CA ALA A 96 -18.10 7.26 -8.54
C ALA A 96 -17.34 6.06 -7.94
N LEU A 97 -17.59 4.86 -8.48
CA LEU A 97 -16.92 3.61 -8.09
C LEU A 97 -15.39 3.76 -8.05
N VAL A 98 -14.79 4.45 -9.03
CA VAL A 98 -13.34 4.66 -9.09
C VAL A 98 -12.86 5.50 -7.91
N GLY A 99 -13.49 6.65 -7.68
CA GLY A 99 -13.12 7.55 -6.58
C GLY A 99 -13.28 6.87 -5.22
N ASP A 100 -14.40 6.18 -5.02
CA ASP A 100 -14.70 5.47 -3.78
C ASP A 100 -13.73 4.30 -3.55
N THR A 101 -13.32 3.59 -4.62
CA THR A 101 -12.32 2.52 -4.55
C THR A 101 -10.95 3.05 -4.17
N ILE A 102 -10.48 4.12 -4.83
CA ILE A 102 -9.20 4.78 -4.51
C ILE A 102 -9.22 5.22 -3.04
N ALA A 103 -10.30 5.90 -2.63
CA ALA A 103 -10.47 6.35 -1.26
C ALA A 103 -10.38 5.17 -0.30
N ARG A 104 -11.08 4.06 -0.54
CA ARG A 104 -11.13 2.90 0.36
C ARG A 104 -9.80 2.13 0.45
N VAL A 105 -9.12 1.94 -0.69
CA VAL A 105 -7.87 1.17 -0.77
C VAL A 105 -6.70 1.89 -0.08
N ILE A 106 -6.65 3.22 -0.15
CA ILE A 106 -5.61 3.99 0.52
C ILE A 106 -5.88 3.99 2.03
N GLN A 107 -4.96 3.39 2.80
CA GLN A 107 -5.06 3.31 4.27
C GLN A 107 -3.79 3.78 4.99
N ARG A 108 -2.75 4.21 4.27
CA ARG A 108 -1.56 4.88 4.82
C ARG A 108 -1.27 6.16 4.05
N ALA A 109 -0.65 7.14 4.74
CA ALA A 109 -0.43 8.44 4.14
C ALA A 109 0.55 8.40 2.95
N ASP A 110 1.61 7.58 3.01
CA ASP A 110 2.55 7.40 1.90
C ASP A 110 1.87 6.88 0.61
N GLU A 111 0.79 6.12 0.74
CA GLU A 111 0.08 5.53 -0.39
C GLU A 111 -0.62 6.56 -1.28
N LEU A 112 -0.82 7.79 -0.78
CA LEU A 112 -1.29 8.92 -1.59
C LEU A 112 -0.29 9.26 -2.70
N ALA A 113 0.99 9.33 -2.36
CA ALA A 113 2.07 9.61 -3.30
C ALA A 113 2.40 8.37 -4.14
N GLU A 114 2.42 7.18 -3.53
CA GLU A 114 2.65 5.92 -4.27
C GLU A 114 1.57 5.68 -5.31
N PHE A 115 0.31 5.98 -5.01
CA PHE A 115 -0.78 5.89 -5.99
C PHE A 115 -0.51 6.77 -7.20
N LEU A 116 -0.07 8.03 -7.01
CA LEU A 116 0.28 8.92 -8.12
C LEU A 116 1.46 8.39 -8.93
N ALA A 117 2.48 7.84 -8.26
CA ALA A 117 3.62 7.24 -8.93
C ALA A 117 3.19 6.08 -9.84
N ILE A 118 2.32 5.19 -9.33
CA ILE A 118 1.74 4.09 -10.11
C ILE A 118 0.87 4.63 -11.25
N TYR A 119 -0.05 5.54 -10.95
CA TYR A 119 -0.99 6.10 -11.94
C TYR A 119 -0.28 6.79 -13.11
N TRP A 120 0.77 7.57 -12.85
CA TRP A 120 1.57 8.19 -13.90
C TRP A 120 2.51 7.20 -14.58
N GLY A 121 3.09 6.24 -13.85
CA GLY A 121 3.95 5.20 -14.41
C GLY A 121 3.21 4.20 -15.31
N MET A 122 1.89 4.10 -15.19
CA MET A 122 1.06 3.28 -16.09
C MET A 122 0.82 3.91 -17.47
N GLN A 123 1.15 5.19 -17.64
CA GLN A 123 0.98 5.90 -18.91
C GLN A 123 2.19 5.67 -19.81
N GLU A 124 1.99 5.54 -21.12
CA GLU A 124 3.10 5.35 -22.03
C GLU A 124 3.99 6.60 -22.07
N ALA A 125 5.28 6.42 -21.78
CA ALA A 125 6.28 7.46 -21.99
C ALA A 125 6.59 7.58 -23.49
N PRO A 126 6.58 8.79 -24.08
CA PRO A 126 7.19 9.00 -25.38
C PRO A 126 8.66 8.56 -25.35
N LYS A 127 9.15 7.95 -26.44
CA LYS A 127 10.54 7.49 -26.55
C LYS A 127 11.51 8.58 -26.07
N GLY A 128 12.34 8.27 -25.06
CA GLY A 128 13.46 9.11 -24.61
C GLY A 128 13.20 10.01 -23.39
N LYS A 129 12.03 9.96 -22.73
CA LYS A 129 11.82 10.62 -21.41
C LYS A 129 11.66 9.57 -20.31
N GLY A 130 12.14 9.89 -19.10
CA GLY A 130 12.06 9.02 -17.93
C GLY A 130 10.63 8.55 -17.60
N SER A 131 10.52 7.48 -16.81
CA SER A 131 9.29 6.70 -16.58
C SER A 131 8.17 7.43 -15.82
N LEU A 132 8.46 8.58 -15.20
CA LEU A 132 7.48 9.33 -14.41
C LEU A 132 7.15 10.65 -15.10
N ARG A 133 5.98 10.73 -15.75
CA ARG A 133 5.49 11.99 -16.33
C ARG A 133 4.18 12.40 -15.65
N PRO A 134 4.19 13.46 -14.83
CA PRO A 134 2.96 14.03 -14.30
C PRO A 134 1.99 14.39 -15.44
N SER A 135 0.77 13.87 -15.35
CA SER A 135 -0.35 14.18 -16.23
C SER A 135 -1.50 14.76 -15.40
N PRO A 136 -2.44 15.48 -16.04
CA PRO A 136 -3.68 15.87 -15.37
C PRO A 136 -4.38 14.66 -14.74
N LEU A 137 -4.81 14.82 -13.49
CA LEU A 137 -5.56 13.80 -12.76
C LEU A 137 -7.02 13.82 -13.21
N SER A 138 -7.60 12.63 -13.44
CA SER A 138 -9.03 12.52 -13.72
C SER A 138 -9.86 13.00 -12.51
N LYS A 139 -11.11 13.44 -12.76
CA LYS A 139 -12.01 13.92 -11.70
C LYS A 139 -12.15 12.92 -10.55
N GLN A 140 -12.25 11.62 -10.87
CA GLN A 140 -12.43 10.57 -9.86
C GLN A 140 -11.14 10.27 -9.10
N VAL A 141 -9.97 10.36 -9.76
CA VAL A 141 -8.67 10.27 -9.07
C VAL A 141 -8.51 11.41 -8.07
N LYS A 142 -8.81 12.66 -8.46
CA LYS A 142 -8.78 13.82 -7.55
C LYS A 142 -9.71 13.62 -6.35
N ARG A 143 -10.96 13.23 -6.62
CA ARG A 143 -11.96 12.96 -5.58
C ARG A 143 -11.49 11.86 -4.61
N GLY A 144 -11.05 10.72 -5.13
CA GLY A 144 -10.65 9.58 -4.31
C GLY A 144 -9.44 9.86 -3.43
N LEU A 145 -8.42 10.53 -3.99
CA LEU A 145 -7.25 10.97 -3.22
C LEU A 145 -7.62 12.03 -2.18
N ALA A 146 -8.44 13.02 -2.53
CA ALA A 146 -8.92 14.03 -1.57
C ALA A 146 -9.68 13.40 -0.39
N GLN A 147 -10.56 12.44 -0.67
CA GLN A 147 -11.30 11.69 0.35
C GLN A 147 -10.36 10.83 1.21
N ALA A 148 -9.34 10.20 0.62
CA ALA A 148 -8.34 9.44 1.37
C ALA A 148 -7.50 10.34 2.28
N PHE A 149 -7.13 11.54 1.83
CA PHE A 149 -6.27 12.46 2.57
C PHE A 149 -6.84 12.83 3.95
N ILE A 150 -8.17 12.97 4.03
CA ILE A 150 -8.90 13.35 5.26
C ILE A 150 -8.70 12.33 6.40
N LYS A 151 -8.31 11.09 6.08
CA LYS A 151 -8.16 10.01 7.06
C LYS A 151 -6.95 10.15 7.97
N PHE A 152 -5.94 10.91 7.56
CA PHE A 152 -4.62 10.87 8.21
C PHE A 152 -4.46 11.96 9.26
N ASP A 153 -3.95 11.55 10.42
CA ASP A 153 -3.56 12.45 11.50
C ASP A 153 -2.13 12.99 11.35
N GLY A 154 -1.72 13.89 12.24
CA GLY A 154 -0.41 14.53 12.16
C GLY A 154 0.75 13.56 12.35
N TYR A 155 0.59 12.52 13.16
CA TYR A 155 1.61 11.49 13.35
C TYR A 155 1.83 10.70 12.05
N GLN A 156 0.75 10.26 11.40
CA GLN A 156 0.81 9.52 10.14
C GLN A 156 1.40 10.38 9.03
N LEU A 157 0.98 11.65 8.92
CA LEU A 157 1.54 12.58 7.95
C LEU A 157 3.04 12.80 8.20
N ALA A 158 3.46 13.09 9.43
CA ALA A 158 4.88 13.30 9.75
C ALA A 158 5.73 12.05 9.50
N LYS A 159 5.25 10.87 9.90
CA LYS A 159 5.97 9.59 9.71
C LYS A 159 6.20 9.23 8.25
N TYR A 160 5.24 9.56 7.38
CA TYR A 160 5.24 9.16 5.98
C TYR A 160 5.57 10.31 5.01
N ASN A 161 5.76 11.53 5.51
CA ASN A 161 6.25 12.66 4.73
C ASN A 161 7.76 12.52 4.46
N ARG A 162 8.11 11.67 3.50
CA ARG A 162 9.49 11.39 3.10
C ARG A 162 9.94 12.30 1.97
N ASP A 163 11.25 12.50 1.86
CA ASP A 163 11.85 13.25 0.76
C ASP A 163 11.95 12.37 -0.51
N GLU A 164 10.78 12.09 -1.09
CA GLU A 164 10.64 11.33 -2.33
C GLU A 164 10.24 12.25 -3.50
N ALA A 165 10.24 11.71 -4.72
CA ALA A 165 9.95 12.47 -5.95
C ALA A 165 8.53 13.07 -5.98
N ILE A 166 7.57 12.44 -5.29
CA ILE A 166 6.21 12.96 -5.11
C ILE A 166 5.98 13.11 -3.61
N LYS A 167 5.73 14.33 -3.15
CA LYS A 167 5.51 14.61 -1.72
C LYS A 167 4.02 14.66 -1.39
N LEU A 168 3.67 14.49 -0.12
CA LEU A 168 2.27 14.58 0.34
C LEU A 168 1.65 15.95 0.06
N ARG A 169 2.43 17.03 0.17
CA ARG A 169 1.99 18.39 -0.20
C ARG A 169 1.61 18.49 -1.68
N ASP A 170 2.32 17.77 -2.56
CA ASP A 170 2.04 17.79 -4.00
C ASP A 170 0.69 17.11 -4.28
N VAL A 171 0.43 15.98 -3.60
CA VAL A 171 -0.88 15.32 -3.66
C VAL A 171 -1.99 16.26 -3.17
N LEU A 172 -1.76 16.97 -2.06
CA LEU A 172 -2.73 17.90 -1.49
C LEU A 172 -3.09 19.00 -2.51
N PHE A 173 -2.09 19.62 -3.14
CA PHE A 173 -2.30 20.65 -4.15
C PHE A 173 -3.00 20.13 -5.41
N LEU A 174 -2.61 18.96 -5.92
CA LEU A 174 -3.17 18.40 -7.15
C LEU A 174 -4.64 17.98 -7.01
N THR A 175 -5.04 17.58 -5.80
CA THR A 175 -6.38 17.06 -5.50
C THR A 175 -7.34 18.16 -5.07
N HIS A 176 -6.82 19.31 -4.62
CA HIS A 176 -7.60 20.37 -3.98
C HIS A 176 -8.46 19.82 -2.83
N ALA A 177 -7.89 18.91 -2.03
CA ALA A 177 -8.61 18.36 -0.89
C ALA A 177 -9.04 19.48 0.05
N LYS A 178 -10.23 19.33 0.64
CA LYS A 178 -10.76 20.27 1.63
C LYS A 178 -10.67 19.63 3.01
N PRO A 179 -10.14 20.34 4.02
CA PRO A 179 -10.08 19.81 5.37
C PRO A 179 -11.51 19.64 5.91
N LYS A 180 -11.70 18.66 6.79
CA LYS A 180 -13.00 18.40 7.42
C LYS A 180 -13.36 19.43 8.51
N ASP A 181 -12.34 20.06 9.11
CA ASP A 181 -12.44 21.01 10.21
C ASP A 181 -11.21 21.95 10.25
N GLU A 182 -11.26 22.97 11.10
CA GLU A 182 -10.18 23.96 11.25
C GLU A 182 -8.88 23.33 11.79
N ALA A 183 -8.98 22.32 12.66
CA ALA A 183 -7.82 21.63 13.19
C ALA A 183 -7.04 20.90 12.08
N GLN A 184 -7.75 20.22 11.17
CA GLN A 184 -7.15 19.59 10.00
C GLN A 184 -6.63 20.64 9.01
N ALA A 185 -7.29 21.79 8.87
CA ALA A 185 -6.79 22.90 8.06
C ALA A 185 -5.42 23.39 8.57
N GLN A 186 -5.28 23.60 9.88
CA GLN A 186 -4.02 23.98 10.51
C GLN A 186 -2.95 22.88 10.36
N LEU A 187 -3.32 21.62 10.54
CA LEU A 187 -2.41 20.49 10.34
C LEU A 187 -1.89 20.42 8.89
N TRP A 188 -2.76 20.61 7.91
CA TRP A 188 -2.37 20.60 6.50
C TRP A 188 -1.51 21.80 6.13
N LYS A 189 -1.74 22.96 6.76
CA LYS A 189 -0.82 24.10 6.66
C LYS A 189 0.57 23.74 7.15
N GLN A 190 0.70 23.08 8.31
CA GLN A 190 1.99 22.59 8.80
C GLN A 190 2.66 21.60 7.83
N LEU A 191 1.89 20.71 7.21
CA LEU A 191 2.40 19.80 6.18
C LEU A 191 2.96 20.56 4.98
N VAL A 192 2.23 21.57 4.48
CA VAL A 192 2.65 22.40 3.35
C VAL A 192 3.91 23.20 3.67
N ASP A 193 3.92 23.82 4.85
CA ASP A 193 5.01 24.66 5.34
C ASP A 193 6.26 23.85 5.77
N GLY A 194 6.14 22.51 5.86
CA GLY A 194 7.22 21.63 6.31
C GLY A 194 7.49 21.75 7.81
N THR A 195 6.52 22.19 8.60
CA THR A 195 6.63 22.45 10.04
C THR A 195 5.90 21.42 10.90
N LEU A 196 5.52 20.26 10.32
CA LEU A 196 4.97 19.15 11.09
C LEU A 196 5.93 18.77 12.21
N ALA A 197 5.38 18.59 13.41
CA ALA A 197 6.13 18.05 14.52
C ALA A 197 6.71 16.68 14.14
N SER A 198 7.97 16.44 14.53
CA SER A 198 8.60 15.14 14.32
C SER A 198 7.73 14.06 14.95
N ALA A 199 7.49 12.97 14.22
CA ALA A 199 6.69 11.87 14.74
C ALA A 199 7.39 11.26 15.97
N ASP A 200 6.68 11.12 17.10
CA ASP A 200 7.13 10.37 18.30
C ASP A 200 7.14 8.87 17.98
N THR A 201 8.03 8.45 17.06
CA THR A 201 8.25 7.03 16.76
C THR A 201 9.26 6.45 17.73
N TRP A 202 9.17 5.14 17.95
CA TRP A 202 10.12 4.44 18.83
C TRP A 202 11.56 4.60 18.33
N GLU A 203 11.79 4.64 17.01
CA GLU A 203 13.11 4.90 16.42
C GLU A 203 13.66 6.27 16.87
N VAL A 204 12.85 7.33 16.78
CA VAL A 204 13.25 8.69 17.21
C VAL A 204 13.50 8.74 18.72
N ALA A 205 12.58 8.17 19.51
CA ALA A 205 12.68 8.16 20.96
C ALA A 205 13.97 7.46 21.45
N LEU A 206 14.33 6.32 20.84
CA LEU A 206 15.49 5.54 21.24
C LEU A 206 16.82 6.05 20.64
N SER A 207 16.77 6.77 19.53
CA SER A 207 17.94 7.44 18.95
C SER A 207 18.28 8.77 19.63
N ALA A 208 17.40 9.33 20.46
CA ALA A 208 17.60 10.61 21.15
C ALA A 208 18.64 10.58 22.29
N GLY A 209 19.38 9.47 22.47
CA GLY A 209 20.44 9.35 23.49
C GLY A 209 19.95 9.27 24.93
N LYS A 210 18.65 9.11 25.15
CA LYS A 210 18.04 8.92 26.47
C LYS A 210 18.23 7.50 26.99
N ASP A 211 17.96 7.29 28.28
CA ASP A 211 17.94 5.97 28.87
C ASP A 211 16.92 5.07 28.15
N LYS A 212 17.44 3.97 27.56
CA LYS A 212 16.65 3.06 26.73
C LYS A 212 15.61 2.32 27.56
N ALA A 213 15.91 1.98 28.82
CA ALA A 213 14.99 1.28 29.70
C ALA A 213 13.72 2.13 29.93
N THR A 214 13.93 3.40 30.25
CA THR A 214 12.86 4.39 30.46
C THR A 214 12.02 4.59 29.20
N GLU A 215 12.64 4.80 28.03
CA GLU A 215 11.89 5.03 26.79
C GLU A 215 11.11 3.79 26.34
N TRP A 216 11.68 2.58 26.46
CA TRP A 216 10.93 1.35 26.20
C TRP A 216 9.74 1.20 27.15
N THR A 217 9.94 1.44 28.44
CA THR A 217 8.89 1.37 29.46
C THR A 217 7.76 2.35 29.15
N ARG A 218 8.10 3.59 28.77
CA ARG A 218 7.16 4.61 28.32
C ARG A 218 6.37 4.15 27.10
N LEU A 219 7.05 3.69 26.05
CA LEU A 219 6.42 3.26 24.80
C LEU A 219 5.45 2.08 24.99
N LEU A 220 5.79 1.13 25.86
CA LEU A 220 4.91 0.01 26.22
C LEU A 220 3.69 0.48 27.03
N SER A 221 3.93 1.31 28.06
CA SER A 221 2.87 1.79 28.97
C SER A 221 1.88 2.71 28.27
N GLU A 222 2.37 3.60 27.40
CA GLU A 222 1.54 4.49 26.59
C GLU A 222 0.91 3.78 25.37
N GLY A 223 1.27 2.52 25.10
CA GLY A 223 0.77 1.77 23.94
C GLY A 223 1.20 2.35 22.59
N LYS A 224 2.32 3.08 22.55
CA LYS A 224 2.85 3.74 21.35
C LYS A 224 3.78 2.85 20.52
N LEU A 225 4.12 1.66 21.02
CA LEU A 225 4.90 0.67 20.29
C LEU A 225 4.01 -0.23 19.44
N GLY A 226 4.19 -0.21 18.12
CA GLY A 226 3.45 -1.11 17.22
C GLY A 226 3.84 -2.59 17.46
N TYR A 227 2.87 -3.51 17.31
CA TYR A 227 3.06 -4.93 17.67
C TYR A 227 4.26 -5.60 16.96
N LEU A 228 4.49 -5.30 15.69
CA LEU A 228 5.65 -5.85 14.98
C LEU A 228 6.98 -5.27 15.50
N ALA A 229 7.00 -4.01 15.93
CA ALA A 229 8.18 -3.40 16.54
C ALA A 229 8.44 -4.00 17.93
N LEU A 230 7.39 -4.26 18.71
CA LEU A 230 7.46 -5.03 19.96
C LEU A 230 8.14 -6.39 19.73
N LEU A 231 7.63 -7.20 18.80
CA LEU A 231 8.20 -8.52 18.50
C LEU A 231 9.66 -8.48 18.02
N ARG A 232 10.03 -7.48 17.21
CA ARG A 232 11.39 -7.37 16.65
C ARG A 232 12.43 -6.87 17.65
N ASN A 233 12.00 -6.27 18.77
CA ASN A 233 12.88 -5.63 19.73
C ASN A 233 12.87 -6.29 21.12
N LEU A 234 12.32 -7.51 21.27
CA LEU A 234 12.28 -8.23 22.55
C LEU A 234 13.66 -8.33 23.21
N ARG A 235 14.68 -8.75 22.45
CA ARG A 235 16.07 -8.80 22.92
C ARG A 235 16.61 -7.43 23.35
N GLY A 236 16.26 -6.37 22.60
CA GLY A 236 16.68 -5.01 22.92
C GLY A 236 16.07 -4.50 24.23
N MET A 237 14.82 -4.88 24.51
CA MET A 237 14.14 -4.55 25.77
C MET A 237 14.70 -5.35 26.95
N GLU A 238 15.00 -6.63 26.75
CA GLU A 238 15.67 -7.46 27.76
C GLU A 238 17.05 -6.90 28.14
N GLN A 239 17.87 -6.57 27.14
CA GLN A 239 19.21 -5.99 27.34
C GLN A 239 19.16 -4.61 28.01
N ALA A 240 18.12 -3.83 27.74
CA ALA A 240 17.89 -2.55 28.40
C ALA A 240 17.33 -2.69 29.82
N GLY A 241 17.03 -3.90 30.30
CA GLY A 241 16.50 -4.13 31.65
C GLY A 241 15.03 -3.78 31.83
N VAL A 242 14.24 -3.79 30.74
CA VAL A 242 12.79 -3.54 30.81
C VAL A 242 12.09 -4.69 31.54
N SER A 243 11.10 -4.38 32.38
CA SER A 243 10.33 -5.38 33.14
C SER A 243 9.72 -6.44 32.23
N LYS A 244 10.06 -7.71 32.47
CA LYS A 244 9.51 -8.86 31.73
C LYS A 244 7.98 -8.92 31.82
N ALA A 245 7.41 -8.61 32.98
CA ALA A 245 5.96 -8.59 33.18
C ALA A 245 5.28 -7.54 32.29
N LEU A 246 5.89 -6.36 32.13
CA LEU A 246 5.36 -5.31 31.25
C LEU A 246 5.41 -5.74 29.78
N VAL A 247 6.50 -6.37 29.34
CA VAL A 247 6.64 -6.89 27.98
C VAL A 247 5.60 -7.99 27.71
N GLU A 248 5.42 -8.93 28.64
CA GLU A 248 4.42 -9.99 28.53
C GLU A 248 3.00 -9.42 28.44
N GLN A 249 2.65 -8.46 29.30
CA GLN A 249 1.36 -7.77 29.24
C GLN A 249 1.15 -7.09 27.88
N ALA A 250 2.18 -6.44 27.32
CA ALA A 250 2.08 -5.80 26.01
C ALA A 250 1.88 -6.81 24.86
N ILE A 251 2.53 -7.97 24.93
CA ILE A 251 2.35 -9.07 23.96
C ILE A 251 0.92 -9.63 24.07
N LEU A 252 0.45 -9.93 25.28
CA LEU A 252 -0.88 -10.49 25.52
C LEU A 252 -2.01 -9.51 25.18
N ALA A 253 -1.77 -8.19 25.32
CA ALA A 253 -2.73 -7.17 24.93
C ALA A 253 -3.01 -7.14 23.41
N ARG A 254 -2.11 -7.69 22.58
CA ARG A 254 -2.29 -7.87 21.12
C ARG A 254 -2.68 -6.59 20.35
N LYS A 255 -2.37 -5.41 20.88
CA LYS A 255 -2.70 -4.12 20.25
C LYS A 255 -1.98 -3.98 18.91
N GLY A 256 -2.74 -4.03 17.80
CA GLY A 256 -2.20 -3.93 16.44
C GLY A 256 -1.60 -5.22 15.88
N ALA A 257 -1.92 -6.39 16.46
CA ALA A 257 -1.43 -7.69 16.01
C ALA A 257 -2.10 -8.20 14.73
N ASP A 258 -3.19 -7.57 14.26
CA ASP A 258 -4.03 -8.07 13.14
C ASP A 258 -3.30 -8.23 11.80
N LYS A 259 -2.16 -7.54 11.63
CA LYS A 259 -1.32 -7.59 10.43
C LYS A 259 -0.02 -8.38 10.65
N VAL A 260 0.11 -9.08 11.77
CA VAL A 260 1.31 -9.83 12.13
C VAL A 260 1.11 -11.31 11.83
N LEU A 261 1.86 -11.79 10.84
CA LEU A 261 1.75 -13.16 10.34
C LEU A 261 2.40 -14.17 11.32
N PRO A 262 1.90 -15.42 11.39
CA PRO A 262 2.39 -16.43 12.34
C PRO A 262 3.91 -16.62 12.35
N PHE A 263 4.56 -16.60 11.17
CA PHE A 263 6.01 -16.76 11.09
C PHE A 263 6.80 -15.64 11.78
N ARG A 264 6.22 -14.45 12.00
CA ARG A 264 6.86 -13.35 12.72
C ARG A 264 7.04 -13.66 14.21
N PHE A 265 6.16 -14.46 14.79
CA PHE A 265 6.32 -14.96 16.15
C PHE A 265 7.48 -15.96 16.24
N ILE A 266 7.59 -16.87 15.26
CA ILE A 266 8.72 -17.80 15.17
C ILE A 266 10.04 -17.03 15.00
N ALA A 267 10.06 -15.98 14.17
CA ALA A 267 11.24 -15.15 13.98
C ALA A 267 11.64 -14.37 15.25
N ALA A 268 10.66 -13.93 16.06
CA ALA A 268 10.91 -13.24 17.32
C ALA A 268 11.38 -14.18 18.44
N ALA A 269 11.00 -15.46 18.39
CA ALA A 269 11.39 -16.48 19.35
C ALA A 269 12.82 -17.03 19.13
N LYS A 270 13.45 -16.71 17.99
CA LYS A 270 14.84 -17.08 17.66
C LYS A 270 15.81 -15.96 18.08
#